data_AF-A0A803KUK9-F1
#
_entry.id   AF-A0A803KUK9-F1
#
_cell.length_a   1.000
_cell.length_b   1.000
_cell.length_c   1.000
_cell.angle_alpha   90.00
_cell.angle_beta   90.00
_cell.angle_gamma   90.00
#
_symmetry.space_group_name_H-M   'P 1'
#
loop_
_entity.id
_entity.type
_entity.pdbx_description
1 polymer ?
#
loop_
_entity_poly.entity_id
_entity_poly.type
_entity_poly.pdbx_seq_one_letter_code
_entity_poly.pdbx_strand_id
1 'polypeptide(L)'
;MASHNSIGSSSRSRSKQTSSSQVVCYHNEIAPLRTVRYDGPTKGKRFFGCSYWPEQRTCGFFKWADEVDDVRDLQHLVMEKETRICELEYEMDMMKDKVKRLKAKKEKLVEEVEEMGIATTETMFELKENNTDKRLMLTLVFSWAFFTLVMLMK
;
A
#
# COMPACT_ATOMS: atom_id res chain seq x y z
N MET A 1 -52.97 -7.69 -1.59
CA MET A 1 -52.44 -7.73 -2.96
C MET A 1 -50.98 -7.33 -2.92
N ALA A 2 -50.04 -8.28 -3.01
CA ALA A 2 -48.65 -8.02 -3.36
C ALA A 2 -48.01 -9.38 -3.72
N SER A 3 -47.85 -9.61 -5.02
CA SER A 3 -47.30 -10.83 -5.59
C SER A 3 -45.77 -10.79 -5.53
N HIS A 4 -45.15 -11.81 -4.96
CA HIS A 4 -43.70 -12.02 -5.07
C HIS A 4 -43.40 -12.61 -6.45
N ASN A 5 -42.73 -11.82 -7.30
CA ASN A 5 -42.37 -12.21 -8.65
C ASN A 5 -40.95 -12.79 -8.65
N SER A 6 -40.84 -14.06 -9.05
CA SER A 6 -39.60 -14.82 -9.16
C SER A 6 -38.73 -14.30 -10.30
N ILE A 7 -37.53 -13.80 -10.00
CA ILE A 7 -36.55 -13.42 -11.02
C ILE A 7 -35.86 -14.70 -11.51
N GLY A 8 -36.31 -15.18 -12.67
CA GLY A 8 -35.63 -16.22 -13.43
C GLY A 8 -34.22 -15.74 -13.80
N SER A 9 -33.22 -16.45 -13.30
CA SER A 9 -31.82 -16.24 -13.68
C SER A 9 -31.61 -16.85 -15.06
N SER A 10 -31.83 -16.05 -16.10
CA SER A 10 -31.49 -16.41 -17.47
C SER A 10 -30.00 -16.71 -17.56
N SER A 11 -29.65 -17.99 -17.66
CA SER A 11 -28.30 -18.46 -17.94
C SER A 11 -27.86 -17.89 -19.29
N ARG A 12 -27.16 -16.75 -19.26
CA ARG A 12 -26.54 -16.19 -20.46
C ARG A 12 -25.42 -17.14 -20.86
N SER A 13 -25.71 -17.99 -21.85
CA SER A 13 -24.73 -18.74 -22.62
C SER A 13 -23.72 -17.74 -23.20
N ARG A 14 -22.61 -17.51 -22.51
CA ARG A 14 -21.47 -16.79 -23.06
C ARG A 14 -20.88 -17.67 -24.14
N SER A 15 -21.25 -17.42 -25.39
CA SER A 15 -20.41 -17.73 -26.53
C SER A 15 -19.13 -16.92 -26.37
N LYS A 16 -18.14 -17.44 -25.62
CA LYS A 16 -16.77 -16.92 -25.61
C LYS A 16 -16.27 -17.06 -27.05
N GLN A 17 -16.27 -15.95 -27.80
CA GLN A 17 -15.49 -15.82 -29.02
C GLN A 17 -14.03 -16.06 -28.63
N THR A 18 -13.49 -17.18 -29.11
CA THR A 18 -12.10 -17.57 -28.90
C THR A 18 -11.21 -16.59 -29.65
N SER A 19 -10.71 -15.55 -28.97
CA SER A 19 -9.51 -14.85 -29.42
C SER A 19 -8.35 -15.85 -29.32
N SER A 20 -8.06 -16.54 -30.43
CA SER A 20 -7.16 -17.69 -30.43
C SER A 20 -5.70 -17.24 -30.30
N SER A 21 -5.19 -17.22 -29.08
CA SER A 21 -3.77 -17.55 -28.85
C SER A 21 -3.54 -18.92 -29.48
N GLN A 22 -2.70 -18.98 -30.51
CA GLN A 22 -2.52 -20.17 -31.33
C GLN A 22 -1.82 -21.26 -30.50
N VAL A 23 -2.51 -22.37 -30.26
CA VAL A 23 -1.90 -23.58 -29.66
C VAL A 23 -1.07 -24.25 -30.74
N VAL A 24 0.22 -24.52 -30.47
CA VAL A 24 1.14 -25.16 -31.42
C VAL A 24 1.45 -26.59 -31.00
N CYS A 25 1.57 -27.49 -31.98
CA CYS A 25 2.01 -28.87 -31.76
C CYS A 25 3.54 -29.00 -31.75
N TYR A 26 4.07 -30.21 -31.54
CA TYR A 26 5.52 -30.45 -31.50
C TYR A 26 6.25 -30.28 -32.85
N HIS A 27 5.52 -30.05 -33.94
CA HIS A 27 6.10 -29.64 -35.23
C HIS A 27 6.17 -28.12 -35.38
N ASN A 28 5.87 -27.35 -34.32
CA ASN A 28 5.74 -25.89 -34.36
C ASN A 28 4.62 -25.37 -35.28
N GLU A 29 3.68 -26.23 -35.65
CA GLU A 29 2.49 -25.87 -36.44
C GLU A 29 1.27 -25.67 -35.54
N ILE A 30 0.32 -24.84 -35.99
CA ILE A 30 -0.94 -24.61 -35.28
C ILE A 30 -1.70 -25.94 -35.15
N ALA A 31 -2.01 -26.31 -33.92
CA ALA A 31 -2.85 -27.46 -33.61
C ALA A 31 -4.33 -27.07 -33.79
N PRO A 32 -5.07 -27.62 -34.77
CA PRO A 32 -6.50 -27.36 -34.90
C PRO A 32 -7.30 -27.87 -33.71
N LEU A 33 -8.38 -27.15 -33.39
CA LEU A 33 -9.34 -27.51 -32.36
C LEU A 33 -10.34 -28.54 -32.91
N ARG A 34 -10.38 -29.71 -32.28
CA ARG A 34 -11.22 -30.85 -32.65
C ARG A 34 -12.21 -31.16 -31.53
N THR A 35 -13.29 -31.86 -31.87
CA THR A 35 -14.30 -32.31 -30.90
C THR A 35 -14.38 -33.82 -30.92
N VAL A 36 -14.41 -34.45 -29.74
CA VAL A 36 -14.59 -35.89 -29.61
C VAL A 36 -16.00 -36.25 -30.08
N ARG A 37 -16.09 -37.01 -31.19
CA ARG A 37 -17.37 -37.43 -31.79
C ARG A 37 -17.81 -38.83 -31.35
N TYR A 38 -16.87 -39.66 -30.92
CA TYR A 38 -17.13 -41.04 -30.52
C TYR A 38 -17.86 -41.12 -29.19
N ASP A 39 -18.70 -42.15 -29.05
CA ASP A 39 -19.46 -42.41 -27.83
C ASP A 39 -18.54 -42.79 -26.67
N GLY A 40 -18.77 -42.15 -25.51
CA GLY A 40 -18.00 -42.35 -24.29
C GLY A 40 -18.09 -41.15 -23.35
N PRO A 41 -17.45 -41.22 -22.16
CA PRO A 41 -17.49 -40.16 -21.14
C PRO A 41 -16.96 -38.79 -21.60
N THR A 42 -16.19 -38.77 -22.69
CA THR A 42 -15.56 -37.56 -23.24
C THR A 42 -16.24 -37.05 -24.51
N LYS A 43 -17.35 -37.66 -24.94
CA LYS A 43 -18.10 -37.22 -26.13
C LYS A 43 -18.48 -35.74 -26.01
N GLY A 44 -18.24 -34.98 -27.07
CA GLY A 44 -18.51 -33.55 -27.11
C GLY A 44 -17.41 -32.65 -26.50
N LYS A 45 -16.44 -33.20 -25.76
CA LYS A 45 -15.28 -32.42 -25.30
C LYS A 45 -14.39 -31.99 -26.46
N ARG A 46 -13.74 -30.83 -26.31
CA ARG A 46 -12.89 -30.23 -27.35
C ARG A 46 -11.41 -30.34 -26.96
N PHE A 47 -10.56 -30.66 -27.92
CA PHE A 47 -9.12 -30.79 -27.73
C PHE A 47 -8.34 -30.21 -28.91
N PHE A 48 -7.15 -29.71 -28.65
CA PHE A 48 -6.17 -29.35 -29.67
C PHE A 48 -5.32 -30.57 -30.00
N GLY A 49 -5.20 -30.87 -31.29
CA GLY A 49 -4.38 -31.98 -31.78
C GLY A 49 -3.65 -31.58 -33.06
N CYS A 50 -2.58 -32.29 -33.40
CA CYS A 50 -1.83 -32.03 -34.62
C CYS A 50 -2.71 -32.09 -35.88
N SER A 51 -2.38 -31.31 -36.91
CA SER A 51 -3.06 -31.35 -38.22
C SER A 51 -3.00 -32.74 -38.85
N TYR A 52 -1.90 -33.46 -38.66
CA TYR A 52 -1.69 -34.82 -39.17
C TYR A 52 -2.36 -35.93 -38.32
N TRP A 53 -3.08 -35.59 -37.25
CA TRP A 53 -3.85 -36.55 -36.45
C TRP A 53 -5.15 -36.95 -37.18
N PRO A 54 -5.57 -38.24 -37.17
CA PRO A 54 -4.97 -39.40 -36.50
C PRO A 54 -4.00 -40.21 -37.38
N GLU A 55 -3.79 -39.77 -38.61
CA GLU A 55 -3.24 -40.55 -39.73
C GLU A 55 -1.71 -40.73 -39.62
N GLN A 56 -1.00 -39.71 -39.14
CA GLN A 56 0.40 -39.82 -38.74
C GLN A 56 0.53 -39.77 -37.22
N ARG A 57 0.88 -40.92 -36.62
CA ARG A 57 1.06 -41.06 -35.16
C ARG A 57 2.38 -40.47 -34.63
N THR A 58 3.19 -39.84 -35.47
CA THR A 58 4.54 -39.38 -35.13
C THR A 58 4.57 -38.15 -34.22
N CYS A 59 3.56 -37.25 -34.29
CA CYS A 59 3.52 -36.05 -33.44
C CYS A 59 3.16 -36.38 -31.99
N GLY A 60 2.03 -37.07 -31.77
CA GLY A 60 1.51 -37.36 -30.43
C GLY A 60 0.96 -36.16 -29.64
N PHE A 61 0.99 -34.92 -30.18
CA PHE A 61 0.49 -33.73 -29.48
C PHE A 61 -1.02 -33.79 -29.20
N PHE A 62 -1.39 -33.53 -27.94
CA PHE A 62 -2.77 -33.48 -27.45
C PHE A 62 -2.88 -32.54 -26.26
N LYS A 63 -3.90 -31.66 -26.24
CA LYS A 63 -4.24 -30.84 -25.06
C LYS A 63 -5.74 -30.56 -25.01
N TRP A 64 -6.35 -30.59 -23.83
CA TRP A 64 -7.76 -30.21 -23.70
C TRP A 64 -7.95 -28.70 -23.85
N ALA A 65 -9.09 -28.28 -24.41
CA ALA A 65 -9.34 -26.87 -24.71
C ALA A 65 -9.64 -26.02 -23.47
N ASP A 66 -10.32 -26.61 -22.48
CA ASP A 66 -10.62 -26.00 -21.19
C ASP A 66 -9.35 -25.68 -20.39
N GLU A 67 -8.37 -26.59 -20.37
CA GLU A 67 -7.06 -26.34 -19.75
C GLU A 67 -6.32 -25.13 -20.35
N VAL A 68 -6.47 -24.88 -21.65
CA VAL A 68 -5.85 -23.72 -22.32
C VAL A 68 -6.57 -22.44 -21.95
N ASP A 69 -7.90 -22.47 -21.91
CA ASP A 69 -8.70 -21.32 -21.49
C ASP A 69 -8.43 -20.95 -20.02
N ASP A 70 -8.30 -21.93 -19.13
CA ASP A 70 -7.96 -21.71 -17.72
C ASP A 70 -6.59 -21.03 -17.56
N VAL A 71 -5.57 -21.48 -18.30
CA VAL A 71 -4.24 -20.86 -18.28
C VAL A 71 -4.28 -19.42 -18.80
N ARG A 72 -5.08 -19.13 -19.83
CA ARG A 72 -5.22 -17.78 -20.38
C ARG A 72 -5.95 -16.84 -19.41
N ASP A 73 -7.05 -17.31 -18.82
CA ASP A 73 -7.79 -16.55 -17.82
C ASP A 73 -6.88 -16.27 -16.60
N LEU A 74 -6.06 -17.25 -16.19
CA LEU A 74 -5.07 -17.07 -15.15
C LEU A 74 -3.97 -16.07 -15.53
N GLN A 75 -3.50 -16.08 -16.79
CA GLN A 75 -2.50 -15.12 -17.27
C GLN A 75 -3.05 -13.69 -17.32
N HIS A 76 -4.31 -13.50 -17.72
CA HIS A 76 -4.98 -12.20 -17.63
C HIS A 76 -5.08 -11.74 -16.18
N LEU A 77 -5.47 -12.64 -15.27
CA LEU A 77 -5.52 -12.34 -13.84
C LEU A 77 -4.14 -11.97 -13.29
N VAL A 78 -3.07 -12.67 -13.68
CA VAL A 78 -1.69 -12.32 -13.31
C VAL A 78 -1.34 -10.90 -13.76
N MET A 79 -1.62 -10.54 -15.02
CA MET A 79 -1.37 -9.18 -15.52
C MET A 79 -2.13 -8.10 -14.74
N GLU A 80 -3.40 -8.38 -14.39
CA GLU A 80 -4.21 -7.47 -13.56
C GLU A 80 -3.60 -7.31 -12.16
N LYS A 81 -3.17 -8.42 -11.55
CA LYS A 81 -2.52 -8.40 -10.23
C LYS A 81 -1.16 -7.71 -10.26
N GLU A 82 -0.36 -7.90 -11.29
CA GLU A 82 0.92 -7.20 -11.49
C GLU A 82 0.71 -5.70 -11.58
N THR A 83 -0.29 -5.26 -12.35
CA THR A 83 -0.66 -3.84 -12.44
C THR A 83 -1.02 -3.28 -11.05
N ARG A 84 -1.80 -4.03 -10.28
CA ARG A 84 -2.19 -3.62 -8.92
C ARG A 84 -1.01 -3.59 -7.95
N ILE A 85 -0.05 -4.51 -8.09
CA ILE A 85 1.19 -4.51 -7.30
C ILE A 85 1.96 -3.21 -7.57
N CYS A 86 2.15 -2.84 -8.84
CA CYS A 86 2.82 -1.59 -9.21
C CYS A 86 2.13 -0.35 -8.59
N GLU A 87 0.80 -0.29 -8.61
CA GLU A 87 0.04 0.81 -7.98
C GLU A 87 0.29 0.88 -6.46
N LEU A 88 0.21 -0.25 -5.77
CA LEU A 88 0.39 -0.31 -4.31
C LEU A 88 1.83 0.01 -3.90
N GLU A 89 2.82 -0.42 -4.69
CA GLU A 89 4.23 -0.10 -4.46
C GLU A 89 4.47 1.41 -4.54
N TYR A 90 3.87 2.08 -5.53
CA TYR A 90 3.91 3.53 -5.65
C TYR A 90 3.26 4.24 -4.46
N GLU A 91 2.06 3.81 -4.05
CA GLU A 91 1.38 4.38 -2.87
C GLU A 91 2.21 4.20 -1.60
N MET A 92 2.81 3.02 -1.41
CA MET A 92 3.69 2.75 -0.28
C MET A 92 4.91 3.68 -0.28
N ASP A 93 5.54 3.91 -1.44
CA ASP A 93 6.69 4.82 -1.57
C ASP A 93 6.31 6.25 -1.19
N MET A 94 5.21 6.76 -1.75
CA MET A 94 4.67 8.08 -1.41
C MET A 94 4.38 8.24 0.10
N MET A 95 3.88 7.19 0.74
CA MET A 95 3.62 7.16 2.18
C MET A 95 4.91 7.11 3.01
N LYS A 96 5.92 6.34 2.61
CA LYS A 96 7.25 6.35 3.23
C LYS A 96 7.85 7.76 3.19
N ASP A 97 7.69 8.43 2.06
CA ASP A 97 8.14 9.79 1.84
C ASP A 97 7.44 10.81 2.77
N LYS A 98 6.12 10.67 2.94
CA LYS A 98 5.35 11.46 3.93
C LYS A 98 5.84 11.19 5.34
N VAL A 99 6.08 9.94 5.72
CA VAL A 99 6.60 9.57 7.04
C VAL A 99 7.97 10.20 7.29
N LYS A 100 8.87 10.15 6.30
CA LYS A 100 10.19 10.79 6.37
C LYS A 100 10.08 12.30 6.59
N ARG A 101 9.21 12.98 5.84
CA ARG A 101 8.95 14.43 6.00
C ARG A 101 8.38 14.77 7.36
N LEU A 102 7.41 14.00 7.85
CA LEU A 102 6.81 14.21 9.16
C LEU A 102 7.83 13.95 10.28
N LYS A 103 8.69 12.96 10.14
CA LYS A 103 9.76 12.67 11.08
C LYS A 103 10.76 13.84 11.16
N ALA A 104 11.22 14.37 10.04
CA ALA A 104 12.09 15.54 10.01
C ALA A 104 11.43 16.80 10.61
N LYS A 105 10.13 17.02 10.34
CA LYS A 105 9.37 18.10 10.98
C LYS A 105 9.26 17.94 12.48
N LYS A 106 9.04 16.71 12.96
CA LYS A 106 9.01 16.39 14.39
C LYS A 106 10.36 16.69 15.04
N GLU A 107 11.46 16.27 14.43
CA GLU A 107 12.82 16.52 14.93
C GLU A 107 13.09 18.03 15.04
N LYS A 108 12.78 18.81 13.99
CA LYS A 108 12.90 20.29 14.02
C LYS A 108 12.07 20.94 15.13
N LEU A 109 10.83 20.51 15.32
CA LEU A 109 9.97 21.04 16.40
C LEU A 109 10.50 20.66 17.79
N VAL A 110 11.11 19.48 17.93
CA VAL A 110 11.75 19.07 19.19
C VAL A 110 12.94 19.99 19.49
N GLU A 111 13.79 20.26 18.50
CA GLU A 111 14.91 21.20 18.63
C GLU A 111 14.41 22.61 19.01
N GLU A 112 13.39 23.14 18.33
CA GLU A 112 12.80 24.45 18.66
C GLU A 112 12.23 24.51 20.09
N VAL A 113 11.62 23.42 20.57
CA VAL A 113 11.11 23.33 21.95
C VAL A 113 12.26 23.25 22.97
N GLU A 114 13.34 22.54 22.65
CA GLU A 114 14.54 22.47 23.50
C GLU A 114 15.23 23.83 23.61
N GLU A 115 15.43 24.55 22.50
CA GLU A 115 15.99 25.90 22.49
C GLU A 115 15.15 26.88 23.30
N MET A 116 13.83 26.87 23.09
CA MET A 116 12.89 27.68 23.88
C MET A 116 12.95 27.30 25.36
N GLY A 117 13.13 26.02 25.69
CA GLY A 117 13.32 25.55 27.06
C GLY A 117 14.55 26.17 27.71
N ILE A 118 15.69 26.18 27.02
CA ILE A 118 16.93 26.79 27.49
C ILE A 118 16.73 28.29 27.74
N ALA A 119 16.20 29.04 26.76
CA ALA A 119 15.93 30.47 26.89
C ALA A 119 14.96 30.80 28.06
N THR A 120 13.95 29.95 28.27
CA THR A 120 13.02 30.09 29.40
C THR A 120 13.75 29.92 30.73
N THR A 121 14.66 28.95 30.84
CA THR A 121 15.44 28.76 32.08
C THR A 121 16.42 29.89 32.36
N GLU A 122 17.03 30.47 31.32
CA GLU A 122 17.93 31.61 31.42
C GLU A 122 17.20 32.86 31.92
N THR A 123 16.08 33.22 31.27
CA THR A 123 15.25 34.36 31.69
C THR A 123 14.69 34.18 33.12
N MET A 124 14.33 32.95 33.51
CA MET A 124 13.95 32.65 34.90
C MET A 124 15.10 32.88 35.89
N PHE A 125 16.34 32.55 35.52
CA PHE A 125 17.52 32.79 36.35
C PHE A 125 17.80 34.30 36.49
N GLU A 126 17.80 35.06 35.39
CA GLU A 126 17.97 36.52 35.39
C GLU A 126 16.92 37.23 36.27
N LEU A 127 15.65 36.83 36.14
CA LEU A 127 14.56 37.35 36.97
C LEU A 127 14.78 37.08 38.46
N LYS A 128 15.30 35.89 38.81
CA LYS A 128 15.60 35.51 40.20
C LYS A 128 16.77 36.33 40.75
N GLU A 129 17.84 36.50 39.98
CA GLU A 129 19.03 37.29 40.36
C GLU A 129 18.68 38.76 40.61
N ASN A 130 17.98 39.38 39.66
CA ASN A 130 17.49 40.75 39.80
C ASN A 130 16.59 40.92 41.04
N ASN A 131 15.72 39.95 41.33
CA ASN A 131 14.89 39.99 42.52
C ASN A 131 15.73 39.82 43.81
N THR A 132 16.74 38.95 43.82
CA THR A 132 17.65 38.83 44.97
C THR A 132 18.44 40.10 45.20
N ASP A 133 18.93 40.75 44.15
CA ASP A 133 19.66 42.02 44.26
C ASP A 133 18.79 43.13 44.82
N LYS A 134 17.55 43.23 44.33
CA LYS A 134 16.54 44.16 44.89
C LYS A 134 16.30 43.89 46.37
N ARG A 135 16.20 42.62 46.78
CA ARG A 135 16.06 42.24 48.20
C ARG A 135 17.29 42.63 49.01
N LEU A 136 18.51 42.35 48.51
CA LEU A 136 19.77 42.70 49.16
C LEU A 136 19.91 44.22 49.35
N MET A 137 19.66 44.99 48.28
CA MET A 137 19.65 46.45 48.30
C MET A 137 18.67 46.98 49.34
N LEU A 138 17.45 46.42 49.38
CA LEU A 138 16.43 46.81 50.35
C LEU A 138 16.90 46.56 51.80
N THR A 139 17.48 45.38 52.09
CA THR A 139 18.05 45.09 53.42
C THR A 139 19.20 46.01 53.82
N LEU A 140 20.08 46.39 52.89
CA LEU A 140 21.18 47.32 53.17
C LEU A 140 20.65 48.72 53.50
N VAL A 141 19.66 49.21 52.76
CA VAL A 141 19.01 50.51 53.03
C VAL A 141 18.33 50.52 54.40
N PHE A 142 17.57 49.47 54.74
CA PHE A 142 16.93 49.36 56.06
C PHE A 142 17.96 49.31 57.19
N SER A 143 19.05 48.55 57.00
CA SER A 143 20.12 48.46 58.00
C SER A 143 20.79 49.81 58.19
N TRP A 144 21.16 50.49 57.10
CA TRP A 144 21.77 51.83 57.15
C TRP A 144 20.87 52.85 57.85
N ALA A 145 19.58 52.89 57.49
CA ALA A 145 18.61 53.80 58.12
C ALA A 145 18.45 53.52 59.63
N PHE A 146 18.47 52.25 60.04
CA PHE A 146 18.46 51.89 61.44
C PHE A 146 19.71 52.39 62.18
N PHE A 147 20.90 52.18 61.61
CA PHE A 147 22.16 52.65 62.21
C PHE A 147 22.22 54.18 62.33
N THR A 148 21.74 54.92 61.32
CA THR A 148 21.72 56.40 61.38
C THR A 148 20.76 56.91 62.45
N LEU A 149 19.57 56.29 62.59
CA LEU A 149 18.64 56.61 63.67
C LEU A 149 19.25 56.36 65.06
N VAL A 150 19.91 55.21 65.26
CA VAL A 150 20.57 54.90 66.54
C VAL A 150 21.69 55.89 66.86
N MET A 151 22.48 56.30 65.86
CA MET A 151 23.54 57.30 66.04
C MET A 151 23.00 58.72 66.31
N LEU A 152 21.81 59.05 65.80
CA LEU A 152 21.14 60.34 66.07
C LEU A 152 20.46 60.39 67.44
N MET A 153 20.18 59.24 68.06
CA MET A 153 19.57 59.13 69.39
C MET A 153 20.59 59.10 70.55
N LYS A 154 21.86 59.39 70.28
CA LYS A 154 22.97 59.32 71.24
C LYS A 154 23.68 60.66 71.32
#